data_AF-A0A531MEI8-F1
#
_entry.id   AF-A0A531MEI8-F1
#
_cell.length_a   1.000
_cell.length_b   1.000
_cell.length_c   1.000
_cell.angle_alpha   90.00
_cell.angle_beta   90.00
_cell.angle_gamma   90.00
#
_symmetry.space_group_name_H-M   'P 1'
#
loop_
_entity.id
_entity.type
_entity.pdbx_description
1 polymer ?
#
loop_
_entity_poly.entity_id
_entity_poly.type
_entity_poly.pdbx_seq_one_letter_code
_entity_poly.pdbx_strand_id
1 'polypeptide(L)'
;MDVPGLMLPSLTPAEERLLLRFADPEAAAVEDNLSAKALSALLDNAEFHGVLPIMLRKLRERGDAHLPSDAALLDKLDDLRQKATIATGQSMLLQYHGDRIMKG
;
A
#
# COMPACT_ATOMS: atom_id res chain seq x y z
N MET A 1 -27.72 -9.02 -9.50
CA MET A 1 -26.59 -8.57 -10.33
C MET A 1 -25.38 -8.53 -9.41
N ASP A 2 -24.43 -9.42 -9.64
CA ASP A 2 -23.15 -9.44 -8.94
C ASP A 2 -22.31 -8.24 -9.41
N VAL A 3 -21.71 -7.50 -8.48
CA VAL A 3 -20.80 -6.38 -8.80
C VAL A 3 -19.39 -6.98 -8.81
N PRO A 4 -18.76 -7.19 -9.98
CA PRO A 4 -17.42 -7.76 -10.05
C PRO A 4 -16.42 -6.66 -9.67
N GLY A 5 -16.13 -6.55 -8.38
CA GLY A 5 -15.22 -5.52 -7.86
C GLY A 5 -15.19 -5.36 -6.34
N LEU A 6 -16.02 -6.10 -5.60
CA LEU A 6 -16.13 -5.99 -4.14
C LEU A 6 -15.54 -7.18 -3.37
N MET A 7 -15.05 -8.22 -4.06
CA MET A 7 -14.41 -9.36 -3.40
C MET A 7 -12.90 -9.15 -3.33
N LEU A 8 -12.43 -8.84 -2.13
CA LEU A 8 -11.01 -8.85 -1.83
C LEU A 8 -10.44 -10.26 -1.97
N PRO A 9 -9.19 -10.40 -2.42
CA PRO A 9 -8.53 -11.69 -2.41
C PRO A 9 -8.45 -12.18 -0.97
N SER A 10 -8.92 -13.41 -0.75
CA SER A 10 -8.90 -14.03 0.57
C SER A 10 -7.47 -14.20 1.06
N LEU A 11 -7.25 -13.87 2.32
CA LEU A 11 -5.97 -14.06 3.00
C LEU A 11 -6.04 -15.30 3.89
N THR A 12 -4.91 -15.99 4.01
CA THR A 12 -4.72 -16.97 5.07
C THR A 12 -4.60 -16.26 6.42
N PRO A 13 -4.84 -16.94 7.56
CA PRO A 13 -4.67 -16.33 8.88
C PRO A 13 -3.25 -15.76 9.13
N ALA A 14 -2.22 -16.31 8.46
CA ALA A 14 -0.87 -15.78 8.53
C ALA A 14 -0.72 -14.46 7.76
N GLU A 15 -1.28 -14.39 6.55
CA GLU A 15 -1.30 -13.18 5.73
C GLU A 15 -2.15 -12.06 6.35
N GLU A 16 -3.28 -12.39 7.00
CA GLU A 16 -4.07 -11.40 7.75
C GLU A 16 -3.27 -10.77 8.89
N ARG A 17 -2.57 -11.60 9.69
CA ARG A 17 -1.67 -11.09 10.74
C ARG A 17 -0.55 -10.23 10.15
N LEU A 18 -0.09 -10.59 8.96
CA LEU A 18 0.93 -9.81 8.26
C LEU A 18 0.40 -8.45 7.82
N LEU A 19 -0.82 -8.40 7.29
CA LEU A 19 -1.49 -7.15 6.95
C LEU A 19 -1.64 -6.25 8.18
N LEU A 20 -2.03 -6.81 9.33
CA LEU A 20 -2.12 -6.06 10.59
C LEU A 20 -0.76 -5.51 11.03
N ARG A 21 0.33 -6.28 10.85
CA ARG A 21 1.69 -5.79 11.12
C ARG A 21 2.12 -4.70 10.14
N PHE A 22 1.74 -4.80 8.86
CA PHE A 22 1.98 -3.73 7.90
C PHE A 22 1.19 -2.46 8.23
N ALA A 23 -0.03 -2.61 8.75
CA ALA A 23 -0.90 -1.51 9.14
C ALA A 23 -0.42 -0.76 10.39
N ASP A 24 0.39 -1.39 11.24
CA ASP A 24 1.01 -0.76 12.40
C ASP A 24 2.23 0.08 11.98
N PRO A 25 2.19 1.43 12.10
CA PRO A 25 3.33 2.29 11.76
C PRO A 25 4.59 1.97 12.58
N GLU A 26 4.42 1.55 13.83
CA GLU A 26 5.48 1.32 14.81
C GLU A 26 6.03 -0.12 14.75
N ALA A 27 5.34 -1.04 14.09
CA ALA A 27 5.83 -2.40 13.91
C ALA A 27 7.11 -2.44 13.07
N ALA A 28 8.07 -3.28 13.49
CA ALA A 28 9.30 -3.51 12.76
C ALA A 28 9.04 -3.99 11.32
N ALA A 29 10.00 -3.70 10.43
CA ALA A 29 9.93 -4.11 9.03
C ALA A 29 9.71 -5.62 8.91
N VAL A 30 8.79 -6.01 8.03
CA VAL A 30 8.39 -7.40 7.83
C VAL A 30 9.42 -8.10 6.94
N GLU A 31 10.25 -8.95 7.54
CA GLU A 31 11.10 -9.91 6.83
C GLU A 31 10.31 -11.19 6.55
N ASP A 32 9.36 -11.13 5.61
CA ASP A 32 8.74 -12.33 5.06
C ASP A 32 9.11 -12.47 3.57
N ASN A 33 9.57 -13.66 3.20
CA ASN A 33 9.76 -14.08 1.82
C ASN A 33 8.39 -14.45 1.25
N LEU A 34 7.62 -13.42 0.86
CA LEU A 34 6.30 -13.59 0.30
C LEU A 34 6.36 -14.06 -1.15
N SER A 35 5.39 -14.88 -1.55
CA SER A 35 5.16 -15.10 -2.98
C SER A 35 4.59 -13.83 -3.62
N ALA A 36 4.78 -13.67 -4.94
CA ALA A 36 4.19 -12.55 -5.67
C ALA A 36 2.66 -12.48 -5.52
N LYS A 37 2.00 -13.63 -5.51
CA LYS A 37 0.56 -13.75 -5.30
C LYS A 37 0.14 -13.25 -3.91
N ALA A 38 0.82 -13.70 -2.87
CA ALA A 38 0.53 -13.28 -1.49
C ALA A 38 0.74 -11.76 -1.33
N LEU A 39 1.85 -11.23 -1.85
CA LEU A 39 2.12 -9.80 -1.79
C LEU A 39 1.08 -8.98 -2.58
N SER A 40 0.67 -9.44 -3.77
CA SER A 40 -0.37 -8.78 -4.55
C SER A 40 -1.71 -8.74 -3.80
N ALA A 41 -2.10 -9.84 -3.17
CA ALA A 41 -3.32 -9.92 -2.37
C ALA A 41 -3.27 -9.00 -1.14
N LEU A 42 -2.11 -8.93 -0.47
CA LEU A 42 -1.89 -8.01 0.65
C LEU A 42 -2.01 -6.54 0.20
N LEU A 43 -1.49 -6.18 -0.99
CA LEU A 43 -1.61 -4.82 -1.53
C LEU A 43 -3.08 -4.44 -1.81
N ASP A 44 -3.88 -5.36 -2.37
CA ASP A 44 -5.31 -5.10 -2.62
C ASP A 44 -6.08 -4.89 -1.31
N ASN A 45 -5.81 -5.75 -0.32
CA ASN A 45 -6.41 -5.60 1.01
C ASN A 45 -5.93 -4.31 1.70
N ALA A 46 -4.65 -3.95 1.56
CA ALA A 46 -4.10 -2.73 2.14
C ALA A 46 -4.71 -1.46 1.51
N GLU A 47 -4.95 -1.47 0.20
CA GLU A 47 -5.63 -0.37 -0.50
C GLU A 47 -7.06 -0.23 0.00
N PHE A 48 -7.81 -1.33 0.04
CA PHE A 48 -9.19 -1.33 0.51
C PHE A 48 -9.34 -0.86 1.95
N HIS A 49 -8.44 -1.28 2.84
CA HIS A 49 -8.47 -0.91 4.26
C HIS A 49 -7.80 0.45 4.56
N GLY A 50 -7.28 1.17 3.55
CA GLY A 50 -6.68 2.48 3.72
C GLY A 50 -5.30 2.49 4.39
N VAL A 51 -4.63 1.33 4.43
CA VAL A 51 -3.29 1.16 5.04
C VAL A 51 -2.17 1.06 4.02
N LEU A 52 -2.50 1.11 2.72
CA LEU A 52 -1.55 1.06 1.61
C LEU A 52 -0.36 2.04 1.74
N PRO A 53 -0.53 3.33 2.13
CA PRO A 53 0.60 4.24 2.25
C PRO A 53 1.68 3.77 3.25
N ILE A 54 1.25 3.16 4.36
CA ILE A 54 2.15 2.63 5.39
C ILE A 54 2.89 1.41 4.83
N MET A 55 2.15 0.50 4.18
CA MET A 55 2.72 -0.70 3.57
C MET A 55 3.75 -0.35 2.48
N LEU A 56 3.43 0.57 1.56
CA LEU A 56 4.35 1.02 0.50
C LEU A 56 5.61 1.67 1.09
N ARG A 57 5.48 2.44 2.18
CA ARG A 57 6.62 3.02 2.90
C ARG A 57 7.56 1.93 3.41
N LYS A 58 7.03 0.94 4.13
CA LYS A 58 7.81 -0.18 4.68
C LYS A 58 8.47 -1.04 3.59
N LEU A 59 7.76 -1.30 2.48
CA LEU A 59 8.34 -2.01 1.33
C LEU A 59 9.51 -1.23 0.70
N ARG A 60 9.37 0.09 0.57
CA ARG A 60 10.45 0.95 0.06
C ARG A 60 11.65 1.01 1.02
N GLU A 61 11.42 1.07 2.33
CA GLU A 61 12.47 1.03 3.35
C GLU A 61 13.26 -0.29 3.32
N ARG A 62 12.60 -1.41 3.03
CA ARG A 62 13.24 -2.73 2.84
C ARG A 62 14.06 -2.80 1.53
N GLY A 63 13.68 -2.02 0.51
CA GLY A 63 14.33 -1.99 -0.79
C GLY A 63 13.88 -3.09 -1.75
N ASP A 64 13.83 -2.75 -3.04
CA ASP A 64 13.21 -3.57 -4.08
C ASP A 64 13.94 -4.90 -4.36
N ALA A 65 15.20 -5.03 -3.94
CA ALA A 65 15.97 -6.28 -4.05
C ALA A 65 15.37 -7.44 -3.25
N HIS A 66 14.50 -7.15 -2.28
CA HIS A 66 13.80 -8.14 -1.46
C HIS A 66 12.39 -8.46 -1.95
N LEU A 67 11.95 -7.84 -3.05
CA LEU A 67 10.66 -8.14 -3.65
C LEU A 67 10.73 -9.40 -4.51
N PRO A 68 9.62 -10.15 -4.62
CA PRO A 68 9.52 -11.24 -5.59
C PRO A 68 9.76 -10.74 -7.01
N SER A 69 10.59 -11.45 -7.77
CA SER A 69 10.85 -11.16 -9.19
C SER A 69 9.68 -11.59 -10.08
N ASP A 70 8.56 -10.86 -9.97
CA ASP A 70 7.36 -11.06 -10.79
C ASP A 70 6.98 -9.74 -11.47
N ALA A 71 6.93 -9.74 -12.80
CA ALA A 71 6.75 -8.50 -13.58
C ALA A 71 5.40 -7.83 -13.30
N ALA A 72 4.31 -8.60 -13.20
CA ALA A 72 2.98 -8.04 -12.96
C ALA A 72 2.86 -7.41 -11.57
N LEU A 73 3.49 -8.01 -10.57
CA LEU A 73 3.60 -7.43 -9.23
C LEU A 73 4.42 -6.14 -9.23
N LEU A 74 5.55 -6.12 -9.94
CA LEU A 74 6.41 -4.94 -10.01
C LEU A 74 5.70 -3.77 -10.71
N ASP A 75 4.98 -4.02 -11.81
CA ASP A 75 4.17 -3.01 -12.50
C ASP A 75 3.07 -2.47 -11.59
N LYS A 76 2.38 -3.35 -10.85
CA LYS A 76 1.38 -2.94 -9.85
C LYS A 76 1.99 -2.08 -8.75
N LEU A 77 3.17 -2.44 -8.24
CA LEU A 77 3.85 -1.66 -7.22
C LEU A 77 4.24 -0.27 -7.72
N ASP A 78 4.71 -0.17 -8.96
CA ASP A 78 5.05 1.12 -9.58
C ASP A 78 3.81 2.02 -9.72
N ASP A 79 2.71 1.48 -10.25
CA ASP A 79 1.43 2.19 -10.35
C ASP A 79 0.92 2.67 -8.98
N LEU A 80 0.94 1.81 -7.96
CA LEU A 80 0.51 2.18 -6.61
C LEU A 80 1.42 3.26 -5.99
N ARG A 81 2.74 3.19 -6.22
CA ARG A 81 3.70 4.22 -5.76
C ARG A 81 3.47 5.55 -6.46
N GLN A 82 3.18 5.52 -7.76
CA GLN A 82 2.86 6.72 -8.53
C GLN A 82 1.57 7.37 -8.03
N LYS A 83 0.50 6.58 -7.87
CA LYS A 83 -0.78 7.04 -7.30
C LYS A 83 -0.60 7.68 -5.92
N ALA A 84 0.15 7.04 -5.04
CA ALA A 84 0.44 7.56 -3.70
C ALA A 84 1.20 8.90 -3.75
N THR A 85 2.17 9.03 -4.65
CA THR A 85 2.92 10.28 -4.88
C THR A 85 2.00 11.41 -5.34
N ILE A 86 1.12 11.14 -6.32
CA ILE A 86 0.17 12.12 -6.84
C ILE A 86 -0.79 12.58 -5.74
N ALA A 87 -1.39 11.63 -5.02
CA ALA A 87 -2.33 11.93 -3.94
C ALA A 87 -1.68 12.78 -2.82
N THR A 88 -0.41 12.51 -2.50
CA THR A 88 0.38 13.32 -1.56
C THR A 88 0.59 14.73 -2.09
N GLY A 89 1.01 14.87 -3.36
CA GLY A 89 1.18 16.17 -4.02
C GLY A 89 -0.11 17.01 -4.01
N GLN A 90 -1.24 16.40 -4.33
CA GLN A 90 -2.55 17.04 -4.30
C GLN A 90 -2.95 17.49 -2.89
N SER A 91 -2.71 16.65 -1.89
CA SER A 91 -3.00 16.98 -0.49
C SER A 91 -2.17 18.17 0.00
N MET A 92 -0.87 18.21 -0.33
CA MET A 92 -0.01 19.34 0.01
C MET A 92 -0.47 20.64 -0.65
N LEU A 93 -0.88 20.59 -1.92
CA LEU A 93 -1.42 21.76 -2.61
C LEU A 93 -2.70 22.26 -1.94
N LEU A 94 -3.63 21.37 -1.58
CA LEU A 94 -4.85 21.74 -0.87
C LEU A 94 -4.55 22.39 0.49
N GLN A 95 -3.62 21.81 1.26
CA GLN A 95 -3.18 22.39 2.53
C GLN A 95 -2.57 23.78 2.35
N TYR A 96 -1.69 23.96 1.37
CA TYR A 96 -1.09 25.27 1.07
C TYR A 96 -2.15 26.33 0.73
N HIS A 97 -3.18 25.97 -0.05
CA HIS A 97 -4.27 26.88 -0.36
C HIS A 97 -5.15 27.17 0.86
N GLY A 98 -5.47 26.16 1.68
CA GLY A 98 -6.23 26.33 2.91
C GLY A 98 -5.54 27.23 3.93
N ASP A 99 -4.24 27.04 4.13
CA ASP A 99 -3.41 27.87 5.01
C ASP A 99 -3.41 29.34 4.57
N ARG A 100 -3.36 29.60 3.26
CA ARG A 100 -3.42 30.97 2.71
C ARG A 100 -4.79 31.63 2.89
N ILE A 101 -5.88 30.86 2.85
CA ILE A 101 -7.23 31.39 3.06
C ILE A 101 -7.47 31.68 4.54
N MET A 102 -7.01 30.81 5.44
CA MET A 102 -7.22 30.98 6.89
C MET A 102 -6.29 32.04 7.53
N LYS A 103 -5.11 32.28 6.95
CA LYS A 103 -4.15 33.30 7.40
C LYS A 103 -4.28 34.63 6.65
N GLY A 104 -5.29 34.77 5.79
CA GLY A 104 -5.64 36.00 5.07
C GLY A 104 -6.25 37.06 5.97
#